data_AF-A0A4P6DUD7-F1
#
_entry.id   AF-A0A4P6DUD7-F1
#
_cell.length_a   1.000
_cell.length_b   1.000
_cell.length_c   1.000
_cell.angle_alpha   90.00
_cell.angle_beta   90.00
_cell.angle_gamma   90.00
#
_symmetry.space_group_name_H-M   'P 1'
#
loop_
_entity.id
_entity.type
_entity.pdbx_description
1 polymer ?
#
loop_
_entity_poly.entity_id
_entity_poly.type
_entity_poly.pdbx_seq_one_letter_code
_entity_poly.pdbx_strand_id
1 'polypeptide(L)' 'MALEATHRYDDIIDLPHHVSRRHPPMSRHNRAAQFMPFAAVAGYDQVVAETARSNDHDMALADTPVDGLAEGWVPA' A
#
# COMPACT_ATOMS: atom_id res chain seq x y z
N MET A 1 -12.09 -28.76 6.44
CA MET A 1 -12.99 -28.66 5.28
C MET A 1 -12.21 -29.15 4.07
N ALA A 2 -12.58 -30.29 3.51
CA ALA A 2 -11.98 -30.77 2.26
C ALA A 2 -12.74 -30.13 1.10
N LEU A 3 -12.01 -29.56 0.13
CA LEU A 3 -12.59 -29.09 -1.13
C LEU A 3 -12.77 -30.33 -2.03
N GLU A 4 -14.01 -30.71 -2.32
CA GLU A 4 -14.27 -31.74 -3.32
C GLU A 4 -14.08 -31.17 -4.74
N ALA A 5 -13.38 -31.93 -5.58
CA ALA A 5 -13.23 -31.60 -6.99
C ALA A 5 -14.58 -31.77 -7.71
N THR A 6 -14.97 -30.77 -8.50
CA THR A 6 -16.23 -30.77 -9.26
C THR A 6 -15.95 -30.47 -10.74
N HIS A 7 -16.66 -31.18 -11.62
CA HIS A 7 -16.53 -31.12 -13.08
C HIS A 7 -17.65 -30.31 -13.75
N ARG A 8 -18.35 -29.46 -12.98
CA ARG A 8 -19.60 -28.80 -13.38
C ARG A 8 -19.46 -27.81 -14.54
N TYR A 9 -18.23 -27.43 -14.89
CA TYR A 9 -17.91 -26.37 -15.86
C TYR A 9 -16.82 -26.79 -16.85
N ASP A 10 -16.52 -28.09 -16.95
CA ASP A 10 -15.48 -28.62 -17.84
C ASP A 10 -15.82 -28.36 -19.32
N ASP A 11 -17.11 -28.20 -19.63
CA ASP A 11 -17.63 -27.88 -20.96
C ASP A 11 -17.40 -26.43 -21.39
N ILE A 12 -17.05 -25.52 -20.46
CA ILE A 12 -16.86 -24.10 -20.75
C ILE A 12 -15.42 -23.59 -20.53
N ILE A 13 -14.53 -24.39 -19.95
CA ILE A 13 -13.18 -23.95 -19.55
C ILE A 13 -12.27 -23.63 -20.76
N ASP A 14 -12.45 -24.34 -21.87
CA ASP A 14 -11.66 -24.19 -23.10
C ASP A 14 -12.37 -23.32 -24.17
N LEU A 15 -13.53 -22.74 -23.85
CA LEU A 15 -14.26 -21.91 -24.80
C LEU A 15 -13.50 -20.58 -25.06
N PRO A 16 -13.54 -20.06 -26.30
CA PRO A 16 -12.96 -18.76 -26.59
C PRO A 16 -13.54 -17.67 -25.69
N HIS A 17 -12.65 -16.82 -25.17
CA HIS A 17 -13.08 -15.69 -24.35
C HIS A 17 -13.91 -14.72 -25.20
N HIS A 18 -15.12 -14.39 -24.75
CA HIS A 18 -15.95 -13.40 -25.40
C HIS A 18 -15.29 -12.02 -25.35
N VAL A 19 -15.14 -11.38 -26.52
CA VAL A 19 -14.68 -9.99 -26.63
C VAL A 19 -15.80 -9.17 -27.25
N SER A 20 -16.24 -8.13 -26.53
CA SER A 20 -17.28 -7.24 -27.02
C SER A 20 -16.82 -6.49 -28.27
N ARG A 21 -17.66 -6.50 -29.30
CA ARG A 21 -17.44 -5.72 -30.53
C ARG A 21 -17.76 -4.24 -30.37
N ARG A 22 -18.66 -3.91 -29.44
CA ARG A 22 -19.13 -2.53 -29.21
C ARG A 22 -18.31 -1.79 -28.16
N HIS A 23 -17.85 -2.51 -27.14
CA HIS A 23 -17.12 -1.94 -26.01
C HIS A 23 -15.74 -2.59 -25.94
N PRO A 24 -14.73 -2.00 -26.60
CA PRO A 24 -13.37 -2.50 -26.56
C PRO A 24 -12.86 -2.63 -25.12
N PRO A 25 -12.10 -3.69 -24.79
CA PRO A 25 -11.48 -3.81 -23.48
C PRO A 25 -10.54 -2.64 -23.19
N MET A 26 -10.50 -2.20 -21.94
CA MET A 26 -9.53 -1.21 -21.50
C MET A 26 -8.09 -1.72 -21.68
N SER A 27 -7.17 -0.85 -22.11
CA SER A 27 -5.75 -1.20 -22.26
C SER A 27 -5.13 -1.62 -20.92
N ARG A 28 -4.05 -2.41 -20.96
CA ARG A 28 -3.34 -2.83 -19.73
C ARG A 28 -2.85 -1.64 -18.90
N HIS A 29 -2.38 -0.59 -19.56
CA HIS A 29 -1.92 0.64 -18.91
C HIS A 29 -3.07 1.36 -18.18
N ASN A 30 -4.20 1.56 -18.86
CA ASN A 30 -5.36 2.21 -18.25
C ASN A 30 -5.96 1.37 -17.12
N ARG A 31 -5.92 0.03 -17.21
CA ARG A 31 -6.28 -0.85 -16.08
C ARG A 31 -5.35 -0.66 -14.89
N ALA A 32 -4.05 -0.53 -15.12
CA ALA A 32 -3.08 -0.33 -14.04
C ALA A 32 -3.32 0.99 -13.29
N ALA A 33 -3.73 2.05 -14.00
CA ALA A 33 -4.04 3.35 -13.40
C ALA A 33 -5.13 3.29 -12.31
N GLN A 34 -6.07 2.34 -12.39
CA GLN A 34 -7.10 2.14 -11.36
C GLN A 34 -6.49 1.72 -10.01
N PHE A 35 -5.30 1.10 -10.03
CA PHE A 35 -4.56 0.64 -8.87
C PHE A 35 -3.44 1.61 -8.46
N MET A 36 -3.55 2.90 -8.82
CA MET A 36 -2.57 3.92 -8.43
C MET A 36 -3.14 4.91 -7.39
N PRO A 37 -3.56 4.46 -6.19
CA PRO A 37 -4.20 5.32 -5.19
C PRO A 37 -3.32 6.47 -4.68
N PHE A 38 -1.99 6.35 -4.83
CA PHE A 38 -1.02 7.35 -4.39
C PHE A 38 -0.28 8.02 -5.57
N ALA A 39 -0.78 7.91 -6.80
CA ALA A 39 -0.17 8.58 -7.95
C ALA A 39 0.01 10.09 -7.73
N ALA A 40 -0.95 10.72 -7.02
CA ALA A 40 -0.92 12.14 -6.69
C ALA A 40 0.23 12.54 -5.73
N VAL A 41 0.82 11.58 -5.02
CA VAL A 41 1.95 11.82 -4.10
C VAL A 41 3.29 11.85 -4.85
N ALA A 42 3.33 11.38 -6.11
CA ALA A 42 4.53 11.50 -6.93
C ALA A 42 4.91 12.98 -7.11
N GLY A 43 6.18 13.33 -6.84
CA GLY A 43 6.67 14.70 -6.89
C GLY A 43 6.65 15.45 -5.54
N TYR A 44 6.09 14.86 -4.48
CA TYR A 44 6.16 15.38 -3.11
C TYR A 44 7.39 14.86 -2.33
N ASP A 45 8.37 14.26 -3.01
CA ASP A 45 9.53 13.59 -2.39
C ASP A 45 10.30 14.52 -1.43
N GLN A 46 10.45 15.80 -1.80
CA GLN A 46 11.14 16.78 -0.96
C GLN A 46 10.37 17.08 0.33
N VAL A 47 9.04 17.20 0.25
CA VAL A 47 8.20 17.49 1.41
C VAL A 47 8.19 16.30 2.38
N VAL A 48 8.10 15.09 1.85
CA VAL A 48 8.20 13.84 2.63
C VAL A 48 9.57 13.75 3.32
N ALA A 49 10.66 14.01 2.59
CA ALA A 49 12.01 13.97 3.14
C ALA A 49 12.28 15.04 4.21
N GLU A 50 11.76 16.26 4.04
CA GLU A 50 11.83 17.32 5.05
C GLU A 50 11.07 16.92 6.32
N THR A 51 9.85 16.41 6.14
CA THR A 51 9.00 15.99 7.26
C THR A 51 9.66 14.86 8.06
N ALA A 52 10.27 13.89 7.37
CA ALA A 52 11.03 12.81 8.01
C ALA A 52 12.21 13.35 8.84
N ARG A 53 13.01 14.28 8.28
CA ARG A 53 14.12 14.91 9.02
C ARG A 53 13.67 15.67 10.26
N SER A 54 12.59 16.46 10.16
CA SER A 54 12.03 17.16 11.31
C SER A 54 11.59 16.17 12.38
N ASN A 55 10.90 15.10 11.99
CA ASN A 55 10.40 14.09 12.92
C ASN A 55 11.54 13.33 13.62
N ASP A 56 12.61 12.98 12.89
CA ASP A 56 13.80 12.35 13.46
C ASP A 56 14.51 13.27 14.47
N HIS A 57 14.60 14.56 14.16
CA HIS A 57 15.16 15.57 15.07
C HIS A 57 14.31 15.71 16.34
N ASP A 58 12.99 15.79 16.20
CA ASP A 58 12.07 15.93 17.33
C ASP A 58 12.09 14.68 18.22
N MET A 59 12.19 13.49 17.62
CA MET A 59 12.38 12.22 18.35
C MET A 59 13.71 12.22 19.10
N ALA A 60 14.81 12.64 18.46
CA ALA A 60 16.12 12.69 19.09
C ALA A 60 16.11 13.65 20.31
N LEU A 61 15.44 14.80 20.21
CA LEU A 61 15.25 15.70 21.34
C LEU A 61 14.39 15.08 22.44
N ALA A 62 13.31 14.38 22.10
CA ALA A 62 12.47 13.70 23.09
C ALA A 62 13.23 12.59 23.84
N ASP A 63 14.12 11.89 23.14
CA ASP A 63 14.97 10.83 23.69
C ASP A 63 16.23 11.37 24.40
N THR A 64 16.53 12.67 24.29
CA THR A 64 17.66 13.23 25.04
C THR A 64 17.39 13.13 26.54
N PRO A 65 18.32 12.54 27.31
CA PRO A 65 18.19 12.50 28.76
C PRO A 65 18.14 13.92 29.31
N VAL A 66 17.06 14.25 30.01
CA VAL A 66 16.94 15.52 30.75
C VAL A 66 17.98 15.54 31.86
N ASP A 67 18.91 16.48 31.78
CA ASP A 67 19.99 16.62 32.74
C ASP A 67 19.38 16.91 34.14
N GLY A 68 19.63 16.01 35.09
CA GLY A 68 19.06 16.06 36.46
C GLY A 68 18.02 14.99 36.82
N LEU A 69 17.60 14.11 35.90
CA LEU A 69 16.83 12.91 36.23
C LEU A 69 17.75 11.69 36.31
N ALA A 70 18.32 11.45 37.50
CA ALA A 70 18.97 10.18 37.80
C ALA A 70 17.98 9.03 37.54
N GLU A 71 18.45 7.96 36.90
CA GLU A 71 17.72 6.72 36.59
C GLU A 71 16.69 6.37 37.67
N GLY A 72 15.42 6.61 37.38
CA GLY A 72 14.39 6.51 38.39
C GLY A 72 13.01 6.74 37.82
N TRP A 73 12.64 6.00 36.77
CA TRP A 73 11.22 5.85 36.47
C TRP A 73 10.59 4.97 37.55
N VAL A 74 9.85 5.59 38.48
CA VAL A 74 8.93 4.89 39.37
C VAL A 74 7.51 5.31 38.97
N PRO A 75 6.71 4.44 38.34
CA PRO A 75 5.30 4.72 38.15
C PRO A 75 4.57 4.55 39.48
N ALA A 76 3.49 5.30 39.65
CA ALA A 76 2.57 5.19 40.78
C ALA A 76 1.73 3.91 40.73
#